data_AF-A0A938HJS4-F1
#
_entry.id   AF-A0A938HJS4-F1
#
_cell.length_a   1.000
_cell.length_b   1.000
_cell.length_c   1.000
_cell.angle_alpha   90.00
_cell.angle_beta   90.00
_cell.angle_gamma   90.00
#
_symmetry.space_group_name_H-M   'P 1'
#
loop_
_entity.id
_entity.type
_entity.pdbx_description
1 polymer ?
#
loop_
_entity_poly.entity_id
_entity_poly.type
_entity_poly.pdbx_seq_one_letter_code
_entity_poly.pdbx_strand_id
1 'polypeptide(L)'
;MTKPVPPGEPPKTLSRRFWLRTTALLGLALTLSLRGRPAAAGADAPFAQPDAAGPTAFLDRAFAMRRQAEAAGDQAYGAVVARDGRIVGQAPSAVVTRGDPTAHAEMEAIRDAARRLGRRDLSGCTLYSSSRPCPMCEAAAYWAGIERMVHGTAATDAGPPRLGRC
;
A
#
# COMPACT_ATOMS: atom_id res chain seq x y z
N MET A 1 -19.46 -29.30 29.79
CA MET A 1 -20.91 -29.57 29.62
C MET A 1 -21.56 -28.36 28.97
N THR A 2 -21.57 -28.31 27.63
CA THR A 2 -22.24 -27.26 26.85
C THR A 2 -23.61 -27.78 26.42
N LYS A 3 -24.69 -27.07 26.74
CA LYS A 3 -26.04 -27.45 26.31
C LYS A 3 -26.19 -27.22 24.79
N PRO A 4 -26.84 -28.13 24.05
CA PRO A 4 -27.09 -27.93 22.63
C PRO A 4 -28.17 -26.85 22.40
N VAL A 5 -27.94 -26.02 21.39
CA VAL A 5 -28.88 -24.99 20.91
C VAL A 5 -29.93 -25.68 20.02
N PRO A 6 -31.24 -25.41 20.19
CA PRO A 6 -32.28 -26.02 19.36
C PRO A 6 -32.29 -25.42 17.94
N PRO A 7 -32.68 -26.20 16.91
CA PRO A 7 -32.74 -25.71 15.54
C PRO A 7 -33.88 -24.70 15.36
N GLY A 8 -33.58 -23.61 14.64
CA GLY A 8 -34.53 -22.55 14.30
C GLY A 8 -35.57 -22.99 13.28
N GLU A 9 -36.80 -22.50 13.45
CA GLU A 9 -37.95 -22.77 12.60
C GLU A 9 -37.78 -22.16 11.19
N PRO A 10 -38.12 -22.88 10.10
CA PRO A 10 -38.00 -22.33 8.74
C PRO A 10 -39.10 -21.29 8.46
N PRO A 11 -38.83 -20.29 7.60
CA PRO A 11 -39.78 -19.23 7.31
C PRO A 11 -41.02 -19.75 6.59
N LYS A 12 -42.19 -19.24 7.00
CA LYS A 12 -43.52 -19.60 6.50
C LYS A 12 -43.62 -19.29 5.00
N THR A 13 -44.00 -20.31 4.24
CA THR A 13 -44.17 -20.32 2.79
C THR A 13 -45.17 -19.26 2.31
N LEU A 14 -44.75 -18.32 1.46
CA LEU A 14 -45.67 -17.47 0.71
C LEU A 14 -46.42 -18.31 -0.33
N SER A 15 -47.75 -18.18 -0.35
CA SER A 15 -48.64 -19.04 -1.11
C SER A 15 -48.41 -18.96 -2.62
N ARG A 16 -48.22 -20.13 -3.23
CA ARG A 16 -48.39 -20.39 -4.65
C ARG A 16 -49.81 -20.00 -5.06
N ARG A 17 -49.96 -18.93 -5.84
CA ARG A 17 -51.04 -18.68 -6.82
C ARG A 17 -51.06 -17.19 -7.13
N PHE A 18 -50.37 -16.76 -8.18
CA PHE A 18 -50.88 -15.72 -9.08
C PHE A 18 -49.93 -15.54 -10.28
N TRP A 19 -50.51 -15.67 -11.49
CA TRP A 19 -49.99 -15.26 -12.80
C TRP A 19 -48.90 -16.09 -13.48
N LEU A 20 -49.37 -17.18 -14.11
CA LEU A 20 -49.01 -17.47 -15.50
C LEU A 20 -49.67 -16.41 -16.40
N ARG A 21 -48.88 -15.78 -17.28
CA ARG A 21 -49.20 -15.22 -18.62
C ARG A 21 -48.52 -13.86 -18.84
N THR A 22 -47.37 -13.85 -19.51
CA THR A 22 -47.21 -13.28 -20.87
C THR A 22 -45.81 -13.55 -21.40
N THR A 23 -45.78 -13.96 -22.66
CA THR A 23 -44.66 -14.32 -23.51
C THR A 23 -43.85 -13.12 -24.01
N ALA A 24 -42.58 -13.41 -24.31
CA ALA A 24 -41.80 -12.90 -25.44
C ALA A 24 -40.99 -11.60 -25.30
N LEU A 25 -39.67 -11.78 -25.52
CA LEU A 25 -38.73 -10.94 -26.27
C LEU A 25 -38.43 -9.54 -25.71
N LEU A 26 -37.21 -9.37 -25.18
CA LEU A 26 -36.24 -8.42 -25.75
C LEU A 26 -34.84 -8.76 -25.21
N GLY A 27 -34.00 -9.31 -26.09
CA GLY A 27 -32.55 -9.19 -25.91
C GLY A 27 -32.15 -7.76 -26.24
N LEU A 28 -31.47 -7.08 -25.34
CA LEU A 28 -30.68 -5.90 -25.66
C LEU A 28 -29.53 -5.76 -24.65
N ALA A 29 -28.34 -6.02 -25.17
CA ALA A 29 -27.01 -5.62 -24.72
C ALA A 29 -26.91 -4.94 -23.34
N LEU A 30 -26.59 -5.73 -22.30
CA LEU A 30 -25.88 -5.20 -21.14
C LEU A 30 -24.36 -5.21 -21.44
N THR A 31 -23.93 -4.47 -22.46
CA THR A 31 -22.55 -4.00 -22.52
C THR A 31 -22.43 -2.86 -21.53
N LEU A 32 -22.45 -3.17 -20.23
CA LEU A 32 -22.12 -2.20 -19.21
C LEU A 32 -20.62 -1.94 -19.32
N SER A 33 -20.34 -0.95 -20.15
CA SER A 33 -19.10 -0.20 -20.34
C SER A 33 -18.02 -0.55 -19.30
N LEU A 34 -17.00 -1.27 -19.75
CA LEU A 34 -15.65 -1.20 -19.20
C LEU A 34 -15.12 0.24 -19.39
N ARG A 35 -15.74 1.22 -18.72
CA ARG A 35 -15.05 2.46 -18.42
C ARG A 35 -14.02 2.08 -17.39
N GLY A 36 -12.83 1.74 -17.88
CA GLY A 36 -11.64 1.58 -17.08
C GLY A 36 -11.61 2.72 -16.07
N ARG A 37 -11.48 2.35 -14.80
CA ARG A 37 -11.22 3.31 -13.73
C ARG A 37 -10.11 4.23 -14.26
N PRO A 38 -10.29 5.57 -14.31
CA PRO A 38 -9.18 6.42 -14.68
C PRO A 38 -8.04 6.07 -13.73
N ALA A 39 -6.91 5.62 -14.27
CA ALA A 39 -5.68 5.51 -13.51
C ALA A 39 -5.51 6.86 -12.82
N ALA A 40 -5.32 6.84 -11.50
CA ALA A 40 -5.22 8.06 -10.71
C ALA A 40 -4.10 8.93 -11.31
N ALA A 41 -4.47 9.93 -12.09
CA ALA A 41 -3.58 10.85 -12.76
C ALA A 41 -2.80 11.60 -11.67
N GLY A 42 -1.59 11.12 -11.40
CA GLY A 42 -0.77 11.52 -10.26
C GLY A 42 0.18 10.42 -9.78
N ALA A 43 -0.18 9.15 -9.98
CA ALA A 43 0.68 8.01 -9.65
C ALA A 43 1.82 7.78 -10.66
N ASP A 44 1.69 8.32 -11.88
CA ASP A 44 2.62 8.04 -12.99
C ASP A 44 3.58 9.20 -13.30
N ALA A 45 3.42 10.36 -12.64
CA ALA A 45 4.36 11.45 -12.81
C ALA A 45 5.76 11.01 -12.28
N PRO A 46 6.83 11.23 -13.05
CA PRO A 46 8.18 10.89 -12.60
C PRO A 46 8.53 11.73 -11.37
N PHE A 47 9.15 11.11 -10.38
CA PHE A 47 9.64 11.85 -9.23
C PHE A 47 10.76 12.80 -9.63
N ALA A 48 10.82 13.95 -8.99
CA ALA A 48 12.06 14.72 -8.90
C ALA A 48 13.14 13.81 -8.32
N GLN A 49 14.15 13.51 -9.15
CA GLN A 49 15.27 12.68 -8.75
C GLN A 49 16.28 13.58 -8.01
N PRO A 50 16.99 13.05 -7.00
CA PRO A 50 18.10 13.79 -6.41
C PRO A 50 19.22 13.97 -7.43
N ASP A 51 19.91 15.11 -7.38
CA ASP A 51 21.05 15.39 -8.27
C ASP A 51 22.24 14.46 -8.03
N ALA A 52 22.34 13.89 -6.81
CA ALA A 52 23.35 12.92 -6.42
C ALA A 52 22.71 11.59 -5.97
N ALA A 53 23.27 10.47 -6.43
CA ALA A 53 22.78 9.11 -6.10
C ALA A 53 23.25 8.59 -4.72
N GLY A 54 23.57 9.49 -3.79
CA GLY A 54 24.09 9.14 -2.46
C GLY A 54 22.98 8.85 -1.44
N PRO A 55 23.26 8.05 -0.38
CA PRO A 55 22.29 7.79 0.70
C PRO A 55 21.69 9.06 1.32
N THR A 56 22.51 10.10 1.51
CA THR A 56 22.07 11.39 2.05
C THR A 56 20.95 12.01 1.22
N ALA A 57 21.06 12.01 -0.10
CA ALA A 57 20.07 12.65 -0.97
C ALA A 57 18.71 11.92 -0.94
N PHE A 58 18.72 10.58 -0.85
CA PHE A 58 17.49 9.81 -0.66
C PHE A 58 16.87 10.03 0.73
N LEU A 59 17.70 10.19 1.77
CA LEU A 59 17.22 10.51 3.11
C LEU A 59 16.67 11.94 3.18
N ASP A 60 17.27 12.92 2.51
CA ASP A 60 16.71 14.27 2.41
C ASP A 60 15.31 14.25 1.80
N ARG A 61 15.11 13.38 0.80
CA ARG A 61 13.78 13.14 0.25
C ARG A 61 12.84 12.46 1.25
N ALA A 62 13.30 11.47 2.01
CA ALA A 62 12.51 10.86 3.07
C ALA A 62 12.11 11.88 4.16
N PHE A 63 13.01 12.80 4.52
CA PHE A 63 12.71 13.91 5.42
C PHE A 63 11.72 14.92 4.81
N ALA A 64 11.76 15.13 3.49
CA ALA A 64 10.73 15.92 2.81
C ALA A 64 9.35 15.25 2.89
N MET A 65 9.27 13.93 2.76
CA MET A 65 8.02 13.17 2.98
C MET A 65 7.55 13.25 4.44
N ARG A 66 8.45 13.18 5.41
CA ARG A 66 8.11 13.44 6.81
C ARG A 66 7.47 14.82 7.01
N ARG A 67 8.07 15.88 6.46
CA ARG A 67 7.51 17.25 6.56
C ARG A 67 6.14 17.35 5.91
N GLN A 68 5.93 16.63 4.81
CA GLN A 68 4.62 16.54 4.16
C GLN A 68 3.58 15.84 5.05
N ALA A 69 3.98 14.78 5.77
CA ALA A 69 3.11 14.10 6.73
C ALA A 69 2.71 15.03 7.88
N GLU A 70 3.68 15.73 8.47
CA GLU A 70 3.45 16.72 9.54
C GLU A 70 2.50 17.84 9.06
N ALA A 71 2.73 18.39 7.87
CA ALA A 71 1.87 19.42 7.29
C ALA A 71 0.44 18.94 7.01
N ALA A 72 0.25 17.64 6.75
CA ALA A 72 -1.06 17.02 6.57
C ALA A 72 -1.74 16.63 7.88
N GLY A 73 -1.11 16.85 9.04
CA GLY A 73 -1.62 16.44 10.35
C GLY A 73 -1.46 14.95 10.64
N ASP A 74 -0.52 14.27 9.96
CA ASP A 74 -0.18 12.87 10.19
C ASP A 74 1.08 12.72 11.06
N GLN A 75 1.48 11.49 11.33
CA GLN A 75 2.68 11.18 12.09
C GLN A 75 3.95 11.59 11.32
N ALA A 76 4.97 12.05 12.04
CA ALA A 76 6.20 12.62 11.50
C ALA A 76 7.18 11.59 10.88
N TYR A 77 6.73 10.84 9.88
CA TYR A 77 7.51 9.81 9.20
C TYR A 77 7.43 9.94 7.68
N GLY A 78 8.52 9.60 7.01
CA GLY A 78 8.63 9.59 5.57
C GLY A 78 9.62 8.53 5.08
N ALA A 79 9.33 7.94 3.93
CA ALA A 79 10.17 6.90 3.35
C ALA A 79 10.24 6.98 1.82
N VAL A 80 11.32 6.43 1.28
CA VAL A 80 11.68 6.41 -0.14
C VAL A 80 12.24 5.04 -0.48
N VAL A 81 11.84 4.47 -1.61
CA VAL A 81 12.45 3.29 -2.20
C VAL A 81 13.22 3.73 -3.43
N ALA A 82 14.52 3.40 -3.50
CA ALA A 82 15.36 3.69 -4.63
C ALA A 82 15.91 2.42 -5.28
N ARG A 83 16.17 2.49 -6.58
CA ARG A 83 16.79 1.46 -7.41
C ARG A 83 17.67 2.12 -8.45
N ASP A 84 18.88 1.63 -8.65
CA ASP A 84 19.83 2.13 -9.65
C ASP A 84 20.05 3.66 -9.56
N GLY A 85 20.15 4.18 -8.34
CA GLY A 85 20.33 5.63 -8.09
C GLY A 85 19.07 6.48 -8.35
N ARG A 86 17.90 5.86 -8.53
CA ARG A 86 16.64 6.57 -8.82
C ARG A 86 15.56 6.21 -7.81
N ILE A 87 14.75 7.18 -7.44
CA ILE A 87 13.54 6.97 -6.65
C ILE A 87 12.53 6.22 -7.52
N VAL A 88 12.05 5.09 -7.01
CA VAL A 88 11.01 4.25 -7.63
C VAL A 88 9.72 4.21 -6.81
N GLY A 89 9.74 4.63 -5.54
CA GLY A 89 8.56 4.86 -4.72
C GLY A 89 8.87 5.83 -3.57
N GLN A 90 7.87 6.56 -3.09
CA GLN A 90 8.01 7.41 -1.89
C GLN A 90 6.66 7.63 -1.24
N ALA A 91 6.64 7.85 0.07
CA ALA A 91 5.42 8.22 0.76
C ALA A 91 5.66 8.93 2.10
N PRO A 92 4.79 9.88 2.48
CA PRO A 92 4.61 10.28 3.87
C PRO A 92 3.85 9.20 4.66
N SER A 93 3.88 9.28 6.00
CA SER A 93 2.89 8.60 6.84
C SER A 93 1.48 9.02 6.46
N ALA A 94 0.54 8.08 6.51
CA ALA A 94 -0.87 8.31 6.25
C ALA A 94 -1.79 7.62 7.29
N VAL A 95 -1.28 7.35 8.49
CA VAL A 95 -1.98 6.61 9.55
C VAL A 95 -3.23 7.36 10.02
N VAL A 96 -3.06 8.65 10.35
CA VAL A 96 -4.15 9.48 10.88
C VAL A 96 -5.09 9.87 9.76
N THR A 97 -4.53 10.33 8.64
CA THR A 97 -5.27 10.87 7.50
C THR A 97 -6.11 9.82 6.77
N ARG A 98 -5.70 8.55 6.79
CA ARG A 98 -6.50 7.43 6.23
C ARG A 98 -7.24 6.60 7.27
N GLY A 99 -6.99 6.81 8.57
CA GLY A 99 -7.52 5.94 9.62
C GLY A 99 -7.04 4.48 9.50
N ASP A 100 -5.86 4.26 8.93
CA ASP A 100 -5.27 2.92 8.71
C ASP A 100 -4.01 2.76 9.58
N PRO A 101 -4.04 1.91 10.63
CA PRO A 101 -2.90 1.71 11.51
C PRO A 101 -1.67 1.13 10.81
N THR A 102 -1.82 0.61 9.59
CA THR A 102 -0.71 0.03 8.78
C THR A 102 -0.14 1.01 7.76
N ALA A 103 -0.71 2.20 7.59
CA ALA A 103 -0.30 3.19 6.60
C ALA A 103 0.95 3.98 7.02
N HIS A 104 1.94 3.26 7.54
CA HIS A 104 3.28 3.79 7.82
C HIS A 104 3.97 4.21 6.52
N ALA A 105 4.88 5.17 6.62
CA ALA A 105 5.59 5.71 5.47
C ALA A 105 6.32 4.60 4.67
N GLU A 106 6.98 3.65 5.34
CA GLU A 106 7.68 2.55 4.67
C GLU A 106 6.72 1.63 3.91
N MET A 107 5.57 1.31 4.52
CA MET A 107 4.54 0.48 3.91
C MET A 107 3.99 1.15 2.65
N GLU A 108 3.66 2.44 2.73
CA GLU A 108 3.16 3.20 1.60
C GLU A 108 4.21 3.38 0.50
N ALA A 109 5.49 3.59 0.85
CA ALA A 109 6.58 3.71 -0.12
C ALA A 109 6.85 2.38 -0.86
N ILE A 110 6.79 1.23 -0.17
CA ILE A 110 6.87 -0.10 -0.78
C ILE A 110 5.69 -0.33 -1.74
N ARG A 111 4.47 -0.01 -1.29
CA ARG A 111 3.25 -0.11 -2.12
C ARG A 111 3.36 0.77 -3.36
N ASP A 112 3.91 1.98 -3.22
CA ASP A 112 4.11 2.91 -4.32
C ASP A 112 5.17 2.42 -5.33
N ALA A 113 6.30 1.92 -4.83
CA ALA A 113 7.34 1.32 -5.67
C ALA A 113 6.81 0.12 -6.46
N ALA A 114 6.06 -0.78 -5.81
CA ALA A 114 5.50 -1.95 -6.46
C ALA A 114 4.51 -1.57 -7.57
N ARG A 115 3.64 -0.58 -7.33
CA ARG A 115 2.72 -0.06 -8.35
C ARG A 115 3.46 0.52 -9.55
N ARG A 116 4.45 1.38 -9.32
CA ARG A 116 5.21 2.07 -10.36
C ARG A 116 6.09 1.14 -11.19
N LEU A 117 6.66 0.11 -10.56
CA LEU A 117 7.47 -0.90 -11.23
C LEU A 117 6.63 -2.00 -11.89
N GLY A 118 5.32 -2.04 -11.63
CA GLY A 118 4.41 -3.07 -12.14
C GLY A 118 4.72 -4.47 -11.60
N ARG A 119 5.38 -4.59 -10.45
CA ARG A 119 5.78 -5.88 -9.85
C ARG A 119 5.84 -5.81 -8.33
N ARG A 120 5.60 -6.96 -7.69
CA ARG A 120 5.67 -7.10 -6.21
C ARG A 120 7.08 -7.32 -5.66
N ASP A 121 7.99 -7.83 -6.48
CA ASP A 121 9.38 -8.09 -6.11
C ASP A 121 10.22 -6.83 -6.34
N LEU A 122 10.77 -6.32 -5.24
CA LEU A 122 11.59 -5.12 -5.16
C LEU A 122 13.08 -5.47 -4.94
N SER A 123 13.51 -6.67 -5.33
CA SER A 123 14.93 -7.03 -5.41
C SER A 123 15.72 -5.97 -6.21
N GLY A 124 16.95 -5.70 -5.76
CA GLY A 124 17.79 -4.58 -6.19
C GLY A 124 17.40 -3.20 -5.64
N CYS A 125 16.36 -3.10 -4.80
CA CYS A 125 15.94 -1.80 -4.22
C CYS A 125 16.49 -1.61 -2.80
N THR A 126 16.74 -0.35 -2.45
CA THR A 126 17.07 0.10 -1.10
C THR A 126 15.93 0.94 -0.54
N LEU A 127 15.53 0.67 0.70
CA LEU A 127 14.55 1.47 1.45
C LEU A 127 15.27 2.50 2.32
N TYR A 128 14.94 3.77 2.15
CA TYR A 128 15.41 4.90 2.95
C TYR A 128 14.27 5.41 3.82
N SER A 129 14.45 5.47 5.14
CA SER A 129 13.41 5.94 6.07
C SER A 129 13.93 7.07 6.96
N SER A 130 13.08 8.04 7.29
CA SER A 130 13.44 9.15 8.18
C SER A 130 13.82 8.69 9.60
N SER A 131 13.37 7.50 10.00
CA SER A 131 13.69 6.85 11.27
C SER A 131 13.88 5.34 11.07
N ARG A 132 14.35 4.64 12.10
CA ARG A 132 14.43 3.18 12.04
C ARG A 132 13.03 2.58 11.76
N PRO A 133 12.87 1.71 10.74
CA PRO A 133 11.60 1.04 10.48
C PRO A 133 11.16 0.17 11.68
N CYS A 134 9.86 0.08 11.93
CA CYS A 134 9.32 -0.79 12.97
C CYS A 134 9.30 -2.27 12.50
N PRO A 135 9.10 -3.26 13.40
CA PRO A 135 9.11 -4.68 13.03
C PRO A 135 8.13 -5.05 11.90
N MET A 136 6.97 -4.39 11.83
CA MET A 136 6.00 -4.57 10.74
C MET A 136 6.58 -4.12 9.39
N CYS A 137 7.18 -2.92 9.35
CA CYS A 137 7.77 -2.37 8.14
C CYS A 137 9.00 -3.18 7.70
N GLU A 138 9.84 -3.63 8.63
CA GLU A 138 10.97 -4.51 8.33
C GLU A 138 10.50 -5.85 7.73
N ALA A 139 9.45 -6.46 8.31
CA ALA A 139 8.86 -7.67 7.75
C ALA A 139 8.29 -7.43 6.34
N ALA A 140 7.60 -6.32 6.10
CA ALA A 140 7.08 -5.99 4.78
C ALA A 140 8.20 -5.77 3.76
N ALA A 141 9.29 -5.09 4.14
CA ALA A 141 10.47 -4.92 3.30
C ALA A 141 11.10 -6.28 2.95
N TYR A 142 11.19 -7.20 3.91
CA TYR A 142 11.64 -8.57 3.69
C TYR A 142 10.76 -9.29 2.65
N TRP A 143 9.44 -9.29 2.84
CA TRP A 143 8.51 -9.96 1.92
C TRP A 143 8.49 -9.34 0.52
N ALA A 144 8.79 -8.05 0.42
CA ALA A 144 8.93 -7.34 -0.84
C ALA A 144 10.29 -7.59 -1.53
N GLY A 145 11.26 -8.24 -0.88
CA GLY A 145 12.58 -8.48 -1.45
C GLY A 145 13.52 -7.26 -1.42
N ILE A 146 13.28 -6.28 -0.53
CA ILE A 146 14.21 -5.15 -0.36
C ILE A 146 15.56 -5.68 0.15
N GLU A 147 16.66 -5.25 -0.49
CA GLU A 147 17.99 -5.77 -0.19
C GLU A 147 18.68 -5.03 0.95
N ARG A 148 18.35 -3.73 1.12
CA ARG A 148 19.05 -2.86 2.06
C ARG A 148 18.11 -1.80 2.61
N MET A 149 18.30 -1.46 3.88
CA MET A 149 17.60 -0.38 4.55
C MET A 149 18.60 0.64 5.11
N VAL A 150 18.30 1.93 4.94
CA VAL A 150 19.08 3.03 5.50
C VAL A 150 18.13 3.98 6.22
N HIS A 151 18.54 4.50 7.37
CA HIS A 151 17.65 5.39 8.12
C HIS A 151 18.34 6.51 8.91
N GLY A 152 17.52 7.51 9.27
CA GLY A 152 17.89 8.57 10.18
C GLY A 152 18.83 9.61 9.58
N THR A 153 19.14 10.64 10.36
CA THR A 153 19.97 11.78 9.93
C THR A 153 21.42 11.38 9.66
N ALA A 154 21.94 10.38 10.37
CA ALA A 154 23.31 9.88 10.21
C ALA A 154 23.47 8.87 9.05
N ALA A 155 22.43 8.66 8.23
CA ALA A 155 22.41 7.66 7.17
C ALA A 155 22.86 6.26 7.64
N THR A 156 22.34 5.84 8.80
CA THR A 156 22.68 4.55 9.40
C THR A 156 22.25 3.41 8.50
N ASP A 157 23.20 2.58 8.09
CA ASP A 157 22.94 1.36 7.35
C ASP A 157 22.41 0.27 8.30
N ALA A 158 21.17 -0.16 8.09
CA ALA A 158 20.56 -1.24 8.85
C ALA A 158 20.78 -2.62 8.18
N GLY A 159 21.41 -2.67 7.01
CA GLY A 159 21.60 -3.87 6.22
C GLY A 159 20.28 -4.40 5.64
N PRO A 160 20.20 -5.70 5.34
CA PRO A 160 18.97 -6.31 4.84
C PRO A 160 17.88 -6.36 5.92
N PRO A 161 16.60 -6.31 5.53
CA PRO A 161 15.49 -6.50 6.45
C PRO A 161 15.58 -7.89 7.11
N ARG A 162 15.29 -7.93 8.42
CA ARG A 162 15.40 -9.16 9.22
C ARG A 162 14.02 -9.54 9.72
N LEU A 163 13.55 -10.74 9.36
CA LEU A 163 12.53 -11.40 10.16
C LEU A 163 13.23 -11.89 11.43
N GLY A 164 12.75 -11.47 12.60
CA GLY A 164 13.08 -12.18 13.84
C GLY A 164 12.82 -13.67 13.64
N ARG A 165 13.60 -14.55 14.29
CA ARG A 165 13.33 -16.00 14.24
C ARG A 165 11.89 -16.21 14.68
N CYS A 166 11.03 -16.64 13.76
CA CYS A 166 9.66 -17.05 14.06
C CYS A 166 9.66 -18.23 15.02
#